data_AF-A0A3D5B495-F1
#
_entry.id   AF-A0A3D5B495-F1
#
_cell.length_a   1.000
_cell.length_b   1.000
_cell.length_c   1.000
_cell.angle_alpha   90.00
_cell.angle_beta   90.00
_cell.angle_gamma   90.00
#
_symmetry.space_group_name_H-M   'P 1'
#
loop_
_entity.id
_entity.type
_entity.pdbx_description
1 polymer ?
#
loop_
_entity_poly.entity_id
_entity_poly.type
_entity_poly.pdbx_seq_one_letter_code
_entity_poly.pdbx_strand_id
1 'polypeptide(L)' 'MDYTKYLNNKIVGLKPSGIRKYFDIAATMPDCISLGVGEPNFVTPKEGIDGGVTSLLSGHTHYTSNGGIMEL' A
#
# COMPACT_ATOMS: atom_id res chain seq x y z
N MET A 1 17.79 2.85 26.30
CA MET A 1 17.47 1.41 26.44
C MET A 1 18.06 0.68 25.26
N ASP A 2 18.62 -0.51 25.47
CA ASP A 2 19.16 -1.33 24.39
C ASP A 2 18.06 -2.25 23.85
N TYR A 3 17.41 -1.82 22.77
CA TYR A 3 16.30 -2.56 22.14
C TYR A 3 16.76 -3.86 21.46
N THR A 4 18.06 -4.03 21.19
CA THR A 4 18.57 -5.24 20.55
C THR A 4 18.43 -6.49 21.43
N LYS A 5 18.33 -6.30 22.75
CA LYS A 5 18.12 -7.38 23.73
C LYS A 5 16.68 -7.93 23.76
N TYR A 6 15.72 -7.19 23.20
CA TYR A 6 14.30 -7.53 23.26
C TYR A 6 13.67 -7.77 21.89
N LEU A 7 14.35 -7.37 20.81
CA LEU A 7 13.87 -7.50 19.44
C LEU A 7 14.48 -8.74 18.76
N ASN A 8 13.72 -9.32 17.82
CA ASN A 8 14.19 -10.44 17.02
C ASN A 8 15.38 -10.03 16.13
N ASN A 9 16.43 -10.85 16.09
CA ASN A 9 17.64 -10.60 15.30
C ASN A 9 17.37 -10.32 13.81
N LYS A 10 16.33 -10.96 13.21
CA LYS A 10 15.94 -10.68 11.82
C LYS A 10 15.49 -9.24 11.63
N ILE A 11 14.72 -8.71 12.58
CA ILE A 11 14.22 -7.32 12.54
C ILE A 11 15.36 -6.35 12.73
N VAL A 12 16.29 -6.62 13.64
CA VAL A 12 17.48 -5.79 13.87
C VAL A 12 18.34 -5.68 12.60
N GLY A 13 18.38 -6.74 11.78
CA GLY A 13 19.10 -6.76 10.50
C GLY A 13 18.37 -6.14 9.31
N LEU A 14 17.09 -5.76 9.43
CA LEU A 14 16.34 -5.20 8.30
C LEU A 14 16.89 -3.82 7.92
N LYS A 15 17.29 -3.68 6.65
CA LYS A 15 17.72 -2.40 6.09
C LYS A 15 16.53 -1.58 5.63
N PRO A 16 16.55 -0.24 5.76
CA PRO A 16 15.50 0.61 5.20
C PRO A 16 15.43 0.47 3.66
N SER A 17 14.24 0.63 3.10
CA SER A 17 14.02 0.54 1.64
C SER A 17 14.81 1.62 0.89
N GLY A 18 15.62 1.18 -0.08
CA GLY A 18 16.35 2.09 -0.97
C GLY A 18 15.42 2.93 -1.85
N ILE A 19 14.32 2.34 -2.32
CA ILE A 19 13.28 3.03 -3.09
C ILE A 19 12.67 4.16 -2.26
N ARG A 20 12.40 3.91 -0.97
CA ARG A 20 11.86 4.96 -0.09
C ARG A 20 12.84 6.12 0.09
N LYS A 21 14.13 5.83 0.35
CA LYS A 21 15.17 6.87 0.46
C LYS A 21 15.29 7.69 -0.82
N TYR A 22 15.21 7.04 -1.98
CA TYR A 22 15.22 7.71 -3.27
C TYR A 22 14.03 8.66 -3.42
N PHE A 23 12.81 8.21 -3.09
CA PHE A 23 11.62 9.08 -3.10
C PHE A 23 11.72 10.25 -2.14
N ASP A 24 12.27 10.05 -0.93
CA ASP A 24 12.45 11.12 0.04
C ASP A 24 13.40 12.20 -0.49
N ILE A 25 14.48 11.83 -1.21
CA ILE A 25 15.39 12.78 -1.88
C ILE A 25 14.69 13.49 -3.04
N ALA A 26 14.04 12.75 -3.93
CA ALA A 26 13.33 13.31 -5.08
C ALA A 26 12.26 14.33 -4.64
N ALA A 27 11.58 14.10 -3.51
CA ALA A 27 10.61 15.04 -2.95
C ALA A 27 11.22 16.37 -2.46
N THR A 28 12.54 16.43 -2.20
CA THR A 28 13.24 17.68 -1.85
C THR A 28 13.71 18.47 -3.06
N MET A 29 13.64 17.90 -4.26
CA MET A 29 14.13 18.51 -5.49
C MET A 29 12.96 19.21 -6.21
N PRO A 30 12.97 20.56 -6.33
CA PRO A 30 12.01 21.26 -7.16
C PRO A 30 12.09 20.76 -8.61
N ASP A 31 10.94 20.64 -9.27
CA ASP A 31 10.82 20.22 -10.69
C ASP A 31 11.31 18.80 -11.03
N CYS A 32 11.42 17.91 -10.03
CA CYS A 32 11.77 16.51 -10.27
C CYS A 32 10.65 15.76 -11.03
N ILE A 33 10.97 15.21 -12.21
CA ILE A 33 10.08 14.32 -12.95
C ILE A 33 10.16 12.91 -12.37
N SER A 34 9.13 12.49 -11.63
CA SER A 34 9.07 11.17 -11.01
C SER A 34 8.50 10.12 -11.95
N LEU A 35 9.37 9.30 -12.54
CA LEU A 35 9.00 8.10 -13.32
C LEU A 35 9.11 6.81 -12.49
N GLY A 36 9.19 6.94 -11.16
CA GLY A 36 9.32 5.81 -10.23
C GLY A 36 7.99 5.32 -9.66
N VAL A 37 6.89 6.02 -9.94
CA VAL A 37 5.55 5.68 -9.44
C VAL A 37 5.09 4.36 -10.06
N GLY A 38 4.74 3.38 -9.22
CA GLY A 38 4.34 2.04 -9.63
C GLY A 38 2.83 1.82 -9.73
N GLU A 39 2.02 2.87 -9.53
CA GLU A 39 0.57 2.80 -9.67
C GLU A 39 0.10 3.31 -11.04
N PRO A 40 -1.06 2.86 -11.54
CA PRO A 40 -1.62 3.36 -12.79
C PRO A 40 -1.87 4.87 -12.76
N ASN A 41 -1.68 5.54 -13.90
CA ASN A 41 -1.86 6.99 -14.04
C ASN A 41 -3.29 7.43 -14.35
N PHE A 42 -4.28 6.55 -14.18
CA PHE A 42 -5.68 6.81 -14.47
C PHE A 42 -6.54 6.56 -13.25
N VAL A 43 -7.66 7.29 -13.18
CA VAL A 43 -8.66 7.10 -12.14
C VAL A 43 -9.38 5.78 -12.38
N THR A 44 -9.70 5.04 -11.31
CA THR A 44 -10.52 3.84 -11.38
C THR A 44 -11.77 4.08 -12.22
N PRO A 45 -12.10 3.20 -13.19
CA PRO A 45 -13.31 3.32 -13.99
C PRO A 45 -14.58 3.43 -13.14
N LYS A 46 -15.59 4.14 -13.66
CA LYS A 46 -16.84 4.41 -12.95
C LYS A 46 -17.53 3.12 -12.50
N GLU A 47 -17.46 2.08 -13.31
CA GLU A 47 -18.04 0.76 -13.04
C GLU A 47 -17.45 0.13 -11.77
N GLY A 48 -16.14 0.27 -11.57
CA GLY A 48 -15.46 -0.21 -10.37
C GLY A 48 -15.83 0.59 -9.13
N ILE A 49 -15.95 1.92 -9.28
CA ILE A 49 -16.38 2.81 -8.19
C ILE A 49 -17.82 2.49 -7.77
N ASP A 50 -18.73 2.40 -8.73
CA ASP A 50 -20.15 2.13 -8.50
C ASP A 50 -20.36 0.73 -7.88
N GLY A 51 -19.59 -0.26 -8.31
CA GLY A 51 -19.59 -1.60 -7.71
C GLY A 51 -19.19 -1.55 -6.23
N GLY A 52 -18.12 -0.81 -5.91
CA GLY A 52 -17.69 -0.58 -4.53
C GLY A 52 -18.75 0.12 -3.67
N VAL A 53 -19.33 1.21 -4.19
CA VAL A 53 -20.42 1.94 -3.51
C VAL A 53 -21.64 1.06 -3.28
N THR A 54 -22.08 0.31 -4.29
CA THR A 54 -23.24 -0.59 -4.20
C THR A 54 -23.01 -1.68 -3.17
N SER A 55 -21.80 -2.24 -3.11
CA SER A 55 -21.44 -3.27 -2.13
C SER A 55 -21.56 -2.75 -0.69
N LEU A 56 -21.08 -1.54 -0.44
CA LEU A 56 -21.18 -0.87 0.86
C LEU A 56 -22.64 -0.57 1.24
N LEU A 57 -23.43 -0.03 0.30
CA LEU A 57 -24.85 0.26 0.53
C LEU A 57 -25.68 -1.02 0.78
N SER A 58 -25.28 -2.15 0.18
CA SER A 58 -25.91 -3.45 0.39
C SER A 58 -25.50 -4.14 1.71
N GLY A 59 -24.64 -3.51 2.52
CA GLY A 59 -24.23 -4.04 3.82
C GLY A 59 -23.18 -5.14 3.77
N HIS A 60 -22.44 -5.28 2.67
CA HIS A 60 -21.33 -6.24 2.58
C HIS A 60 -20.08 -5.76 3.36
N THR A 61 -20.19 -5.73 4.68
CA THR A 61 -19.14 -5.24 5.60
C THR A 61 -18.65 -6.32 6.57
N HIS A 62 -19.04 -7.56 6.35
CA HIS A 62 -18.75 -8.69 7.24
C HIS A 62 -17.54 -9.50 6.75
N TYR A 63 -17.00 -10.32 7.65
CA TYR A 63 -15.90 -11.21 7.34
C TYR A 63 -16.26 -12.22 6.24
N THR A 64 -15.29 -12.49 5.38
CA THR A 64 -15.32 -13.56 4.38
C THR A 64 -14.47 -14.73 4.86
N SER A 65 -14.41 -15.81 4.07
CA SER A 65 -13.43 -16.86 4.32
C SER A 65 -12.00 -16.35 4.16
N ASN A 66 -10.99 -17.09 4.68
CA ASN A 66 -9.57 -16.76 4.48
C ASN A 66 -9.17 -16.69 2.99
N GLY A 67 -9.89 -17.39 2.12
CA GLY A 67 -9.68 -17.36 0.68
C GLY A 67 -10.45 -16.24 -0.03
N GLY A 68 -11.26 -15.46 0.69
CA GLY A 68 -12.14 -14.44 0.11
C GLY A 68 -13.57 -14.94 -0.11
N ILE A 69 -14.25 -14.27 -1.06
CA ILE A 69 -15.59 -14.58 -1.53
C ILE A 69 -15.45 -15.51 -2.75
N MET A 70 -16.31 -16.53 -2.90
CA MET A 70 -16.13 -17.56 -3.94
C MET A 70 -16.23 -17.01 -5.36
N GLU A 71 -16.98 -15.92 -5.54
CA GLU A 71 -17.22 -15.26 -6.80
C GLU A 71 -16.07 -14.31 -7.25
N LEU A 72 -15.02 -14.12 -6.43
CA LEU A 72 -13.85 -13.28 -6.71
C LEU A 72 -12.63 -14.11 -7.16
#